data_AF-T1ARC3-F1
#
_entry.id   AF-T1ARC3-F1
#
_cell.length_a   1.000
_cell.length_b   1.000
_cell.length_c   1.000
_cell.angle_alpha   90.00
_cell.angle_beta   90.00
_cell.angle_gamma   90.00
#
_symmetry.space_group_name_H-M   'P 1'
#
loop_
_entity.id
_entity.type
_entity.pdbx_description
1 polymer ?
#
loop_
_entity_poly.entity_id
_entity_poly.type
_entity_poly.pdbx_seq_one_letter_code
_entity_poly.pdbx_strand_id
1 'polypeptide(L)'
;AAPQSSGVEVDQTIRVETSRLDNVMNLVGELVLGRNRLVRLATDTSGDEDWEKQQKDIAEAVIQLSRVTTDLQLAVIKTRMQPIKKVLGKFPRMVRDLSRKLGKEARLELSGEETELDKSVIEEIGDPLVHIIRNAIDHGLEMPEERLAAGKSPEGVVRISAYQ
;
A
#
# COMPACT_ATOMS: atom_id res chain seq x y z
N ALA A 1 9.48 -46.43 3.44
CA ALA A 1 9.71 -45.20 2.66
C ALA A 1 8.51 -44.29 2.86
N ALA A 2 8.70 -43.09 3.42
CA ALA A 2 7.63 -42.12 3.63
C ALA A 2 7.39 -41.32 2.33
N PRO A 3 6.14 -40.94 2.00
CA PRO A 3 5.87 -40.15 0.81
C PRO A 3 6.30 -38.69 1.07
N GLN A 4 7.14 -38.16 0.18
CA GLN A 4 7.49 -36.75 0.16
C GLN A 4 6.29 -35.94 -0.34
N SER A 5 5.81 -35.01 0.47
CA SER A 5 4.83 -34.01 0.06
C SER A 5 5.47 -33.04 -0.92
N SER A 6 5.17 -33.18 -2.21
CA SER A 6 5.44 -32.15 -3.21
C SER A 6 4.63 -30.90 -2.85
N GLY A 7 5.31 -29.89 -2.32
CA GLY A 7 4.74 -28.57 -2.11
C GLY A 7 4.23 -28.04 -3.44
N VAL A 8 2.92 -27.80 -3.53
CA VAL A 8 2.32 -27.11 -4.67
C VAL A 8 2.84 -25.67 -4.58
N GLU A 9 3.76 -25.30 -5.47
CA GLU A 9 4.07 -23.89 -5.72
C GLU A 9 2.78 -23.23 -6.20
N VAL A 10 2.15 -22.48 -5.30
CA VAL A 10 0.99 -21.68 -5.63
C VAL A 10 1.52 -20.53 -6.48
N ASP A 11 1.27 -20.60 -7.79
CA ASP A 11 1.57 -19.52 -8.73
C ASP A 11 0.91 -18.22 -8.21
N GLN A 12 1.73 -17.31 -7.70
CA GLN A 12 1.26 -16.05 -7.14
C GLN A 12 0.92 -15.09 -8.28
N THR A 13 -0.34 -15.13 -8.72
CA THR A 13 -0.84 -14.21 -9.74
C THR A 13 -1.17 -12.84 -9.15
N ILE A 14 -0.75 -11.77 -9.83
CA ILE A 14 -1.13 -10.38 -9.51
C ILE A 14 -1.94 -9.86 -10.68
N ARG A 15 -3.16 -9.41 -10.40
CA ARG A 15 -4.02 -8.76 -11.40
C ARG A 15 -3.68 -7.28 -11.43
N VAL A 16 -3.17 -6.81 -12.56
CA VAL A 16 -2.70 -5.42 -12.74
C VAL A 16 -3.59 -4.75 -13.80
N GLU A 17 -3.97 -3.50 -13.56
CA GLU A 17 -4.64 -2.68 -14.58
C GLU A 17 -3.68 -2.41 -15.74
N THR A 18 -4.17 -2.53 -16.97
CA THR A 18 -3.34 -2.34 -18.18
C THR A 18 -2.69 -0.95 -18.22
N SER A 19 -3.39 0.08 -17.74
CA SER A 19 -2.88 1.46 -17.65
C SER A 19 -1.63 1.59 -16.77
N ARG A 20 -1.51 0.78 -15.71
CA ARG A 20 -0.32 0.79 -14.83
C ARG A 20 0.88 0.18 -15.56
N LEU A 21 0.66 -0.87 -16.35
CA LEU A 21 1.69 -1.47 -17.21
C LEU A 21 2.14 -0.49 -18.29
N ASP A 22 1.20 0.21 -18.94
CA ASP A 22 1.52 1.24 -19.95
C ASP A 22 2.37 2.36 -19.36
N ASN A 23 2.08 2.82 -18.13
CA ASN A 23 2.88 3.82 -17.44
C ASN A 23 4.31 3.33 -17.16
N VAL A 24 4.46 2.09 -16.68
CA VAL A 24 5.78 1.47 -16.50
C VAL A 24 6.54 1.40 -17.82
N MET A 25 5.88 1.00 -18.91
CA MET A 25 6.49 0.95 -20.24
C MET A 25 6.97 2.31 -20.73
N ASN A 26 6.19 3.39 -20.50
CA ASN A 26 6.61 4.75 -20.84
C ASN A 26 7.85 5.18 -20.05
N LEU A 27 7.88 4.94 -18.74
CA LEU A 27 9.01 5.25 -17.87
C LEU A 27 10.27 4.46 -18.25
N VAL A 28 10.12 3.19 -18.66
CA VAL A 28 11.23 2.41 -19.23
C VAL A 28 11.73 3.01 -20.54
N GLY A 29 10.84 3.52 -21.40
CA GLY A 29 11.22 4.24 -22.62
C GLY A 29 12.05 5.49 -22.33
N GLU A 30 11.62 6.32 -21.39
CA GLU A 30 12.37 7.50 -20.94
C GLU A 30 13.72 7.12 -20.32
N LEU A 31 13.76 6.03 -19.56
CA LEU A 31 14.98 5.49 -18.95
C LEU A 31 16.01 5.09 -20.01
N VAL A 32 15.57 4.41 -21.06
CA VAL A 32 16.43 4.00 -22.20
C VAL A 32 16.96 5.22 -22.94
N LEU A 33 16.13 6.25 -23.17
CA LEU A 33 16.56 7.50 -23.78
C LEU A 33 17.61 8.23 -22.90
N GLY A 34 17.39 8.29 -21.59
CA GLY A 34 18.34 8.86 -20.63
C GLY A 34 19.68 8.12 -20.61
N ARG A 35 19.65 6.78 -20.58
CA ARG A 35 20.86 5.94 -20.70
C ARG A 35 21.61 6.24 -21.99
N ASN A 36 20.91 6.32 -23.12
CA ASN A 36 21.54 6.59 -24.42
C ASN A 36 22.18 7.99 -24.47
N ARG A 37 21.57 9.00 -23.82
CA ARG A 37 22.14 10.34 -23.67
C ARG A 37 23.44 10.30 -22.85
N LEU A 38 23.45 9.58 -21.73
CA LEU A 38 24.65 9.41 -20.91
C LEU A 38 25.77 8.68 -21.67
N VAL A 39 25.45 7.61 -22.39
CA VAL A 39 26.44 6.90 -23.22
C VAL A 39 27.04 7.84 -24.26
N ARG A 40 26.23 8.63 -24.96
CA ARG A 40 26.72 9.62 -25.93
C ARG A 40 27.68 10.63 -25.28
N LEU A 41 27.28 11.25 -24.16
CA LEU A 41 28.12 12.21 -23.43
C LEU A 41 29.44 11.61 -22.91
N ALA A 42 29.43 10.32 -22.55
CA ALA A 42 30.62 9.60 -22.10
C ALA A 42 31.55 9.22 -23.27
N THR A 43 31.00 8.95 -24.46
CA THR A 43 31.78 8.60 -25.66
C THR A 43 32.23 9.81 -26.48
N ASP A 44 31.62 10.97 -26.26
CA ASP A 44 31.97 12.22 -26.94
C ASP A 44 33.18 12.86 -26.24
N THR A 45 34.37 12.38 -26.57
CA THR A 45 35.66 12.84 -26.02
C THR A 45 36.30 13.89 -26.94
N SER A 46 35.51 14.89 -27.33
CA SER A 46 35.92 15.93 -28.27
C SER A 46 36.70 17.07 -27.57
N GLY A 47 37.98 16.84 -27.28
CA GLY A 47 38.99 17.88 -27.00
C GLY A 47 38.99 18.50 -25.59
N ASP A 48 40.19 18.76 -25.06
CA ASP A 48 40.51 19.23 -23.70
C ASP A 48 39.90 20.59 -23.26
N GLU A 49 39.02 21.23 -24.05
CA GLU A 49 38.70 22.65 -23.85
C GLU A 49 37.33 22.96 -23.20
N ASP A 50 36.49 21.97 -22.87
CA ASP A 50 35.19 22.28 -22.24
C ASP A 50 34.74 21.24 -21.19
N TRP A 51 35.67 20.82 -20.33
CA TRP A 51 35.43 19.88 -19.22
C TRP A 51 34.30 20.35 -18.29
N GLU A 52 34.18 21.65 -18.03
CA GLU A 52 33.12 22.22 -17.18
C GLU A 52 31.73 22.05 -17.81
N LYS A 53 31.61 22.26 -19.12
CA LYS A 53 30.36 22.00 -19.86
C LYS A 53 30.04 20.51 -19.91
N GLN A 54 31.02 19.65 -20.15
CA GLN A 54 30.81 18.20 -20.17
C GLN A 54 30.35 17.68 -18.79
N GLN A 55 30.94 18.18 -17.70
CA GLN A 55 30.49 17.87 -16.34
C GLN A 55 29.05 18.32 -16.10
N LYS A 56 28.68 19.51 -16.56
CA LYS A 56 27.31 20.03 -16.43
C LYS A 56 26.31 19.17 -17.21
N ASP A 57 26.62 18.82 -18.46
CA ASP A 57 25.74 18.00 -19.30
C ASP A 57 25.54 16.59 -18.72
N ILE A 58 26.60 15.99 -18.15
CA ILE A 58 26.52 14.70 -17.44
C ILE A 58 25.66 14.85 -16.18
N ALA A 59 25.88 15.90 -15.37
CA ALA A 59 25.10 16.13 -14.16
C ALA A 59 23.60 16.28 -14.45
N GLU A 60 23.24 17.05 -15.49
CA GLU A 60 21.84 17.18 -15.92
C GLU A 60 21.24 15.84 -16.36
N ALA A 61 21.99 15.05 -17.13
CA ALA A 61 21.53 13.73 -17.58
C ALA A 61 21.38 12.73 -16.40
N VAL A 62 22.24 12.78 -15.39
CA VAL A 62 22.13 11.97 -14.17
C VAL A 62 20.92 12.39 -13.31
N ILE A 63 20.64 13.69 -13.18
CA ILE A 63 19.44 14.19 -12.49
C ILE A 63 18.18 13.68 -13.19
N GLN A 64 18.13 13.80 -14.52
CA GLN A 64 17.00 13.32 -15.32
C GLN A 64 16.82 11.80 -15.15
N LEU A 65 17.91 11.04 -15.21
CA LEU A 65 17.89 9.59 -14.96
C LEU A 65 17.33 9.26 -13.57
N SER A 66 17.82 9.95 -12.53
CA SER A 66 17.41 9.73 -11.14
C SER A 66 15.91 9.96 -10.95
N ARG A 67 15.36 10.99 -11.59
CA ARG A 67 13.92 11.26 -11.60
C ARG A 67 13.14 10.11 -12.26
N VAL A 68 13.52 9.71 -13.48
CA VAL A 68 12.82 8.63 -14.20
C VAL A 68 12.89 7.31 -13.44
N THR A 69 14.02 6.99 -12.81
CA THR A 69 14.14 5.77 -11.98
C THR A 69 13.27 5.83 -10.71
N THR A 70 13.13 7.01 -10.12
CA THR A 70 12.24 7.23 -8.96
C THR A 70 10.78 7.04 -9.38
N ASP A 71 10.38 7.64 -10.50
CA ASP A 71 9.03 7.53 -11.04
C ASP A 71 8.72 6.07 -11.44
N LEU A 72 9.69 5.35 -12.01
CA LEU A 72 9.58 3.93 -12.34
C LEU A 72 9.40 3.08 -11.08
N GLN A 73 10.18 3.33 -10.02
CA GLN A 73 10.03 2.62 -8.75
C GLN A 73 8.62 2.82 -8.17
N LEU A 74 8.11 4.06 -8.16
CA LEU A 74 6.76 4.36 -7.70
C LEU A 74 5.69 3.69 -8.56
N ALA A 75 5.85 3.68 -9.89
CA ALA A 75 4.93 3.02 -10.81
C ALA A 75 4.89 1.49 -10.58
N VAL A 76 6.04 0.87 -10.34
CA VAL A 76 6.13 -0.56 -10.02
C VAL A 76 5.45 -0.86 -8.68
N ILE A 77 5.68 -0.07 -7.63
CA ILE A 77 4.99 -0.24 -6.34
C ILE A 77 3.47 -0.18 -6.54
N LYS A 78 2.98 0.76 -7.36
CA LYS A 78 1.56 0.88 -7.69
C LYS A 78 0.96 -0.36 -8.36
N THR A 79 1.74 -1.19 -9.05
CA THR A 79 1.22 -2.45 -9.65
C THR A 79 0.78 -3.48 -8.61
N ARG A 80 1.31 -3.39 -7.38
CA ARG A 80 1.01 -4.29 -6.27
C ARG A 80 -0.07 -3.76 -5.33
N MET A 81 -0.47 -2.51 -5.50
CA MET A 81 -1.44 -1.89 -4.62
C MET A 81 -2.84 -2.46 -4.84
N GLN A 82 -3.56 -2.66 -3.74
CA GLN A 82 -4.94 -3.16 -3.73
C GLN A 82 -5.79 -2.31 -2.77
N PRO A 83 -7.11 -2.18 -3.01
CA PRO A 83 -7.98 -1.48 -2.08
C PRO A 83 -8.05 -2.22 -0.73
N ILE A 84 -7.95 -1.47 0.37
CA ILE A 84 -8.01 -2.04 1.74
C ILE A 84 -9.37 -2.68 2.06
N LYS A 85 -10.41 -2.38 1.26
CA LYS A 85 -11.76 -2.94 1.35
C LYS A 85 -11.82 -4.43 1.67
N LYS A 86 -10.92 -5.24 1.10
CA LYS A 86 -10.91 -6.70 1.33
C LYS A 86 -10.68 -7.07 2.80
N VAL A 87 -9.81 -6.33 3.50
CA VAL A 87 -9.53 -6.54 4.93
C VAL A 87 -10.58 -5.87 5.80
N LEU A 88 -11.07 -4.69 5.42
CA LEU A 88 -12.12 -4.01 6.20
C LEU A 88 -13.45 -4.77 6.16
N GLY A 89 -13.77 -5.44 5.05
CA GLY A 89 -15.04 -6.14 4.86
C GLY A 89 -15.33 -7.29 5.84
N LYS A 90 -14.32 -7.85 6.52
CA LYS A 90 -14.51 -8.87 7.58
C LYS A 90 -14.91 -8.27 8.93
N PHE A 91 -14.61 -7.00 9.18
CA PHE A 91 -14.78 -6.38 10.50
C PHE A 91 -16.24 -6.11 10.92
N PRO A 92 -17.19 -5.74 10.05
CA PRO A 92 -18.59 -5.53 10.46
C PRO A 92 -19.20 -6.77 11.14
N ARG A 93 -18.90 -7.96 10.62
CA ARG A 93 -19.36 -9.22 11.21
C ARG A 93 -18.67 -9.49 12.54
N MET A 94 -17.35 -9.34 12.59
CA MET A 94 -16.57 -9.54 13.81
C MET A 94 -17.02 -8.63 14.96
N VAL A 95 -17.25 -7.34 14.68
CA VAL A 95 -17.78 -6.39 15.66
C VAL A 95 -19.14 -6.83 16.18
N ARG A 96 -20.06 -7.23 15.29
CA ARG A 96 -21.39 -7.71 15.67
C ARG A 96 -21.33 -8.95 16.58
N ASP A 97 -20.48 -9.91 16.21
CA ASP A 97 -20.32 -11.16 16.97
C ASP A 97 -19.68 -10.91 18.34
N LEU A 98 -18.69 -10.02 18.41
CA LEU A 98 -18.02 -9.64 19.66
C LEU A 98 -18.95 -8.85 20.60
N SER A 99 -19.68 -7.87 20.07
CA SER A 99 -20.69 -7.10 20.82
C SER A 99 -21.73 -8.02 21.46
N ARG A 100 -22.28 -8.99 20.69
CA ARG A 100 -23.22 -9.99 21.21
C ARG A 100 -22.61 -10.86 22.31
N LYS A 101 -21.37 -11.30 22.13
CA LYS A 101 -20.67 -12.16 23.10
C LYS A 101 -20.46 -11.46 24.44
N LEU A 102 -20.22 -10.15 24.42
CA LEU A 102 -19.92 -9.36 25.61
C LEU A 102 -21.14 -8.65 26.20
N GLY A 103 -22.31 -8.76 25.57
CA GLY A 103 -23.51 -8.03 25.98
C GLY A 103 -23.40 -6.52 25.78
N LYS A 104 -22.57 -6.06 24.85
CA LYS A 104 -22.37 -4.64 24.51
C LYS A 104 -23.10 -4.28 23.21
N GLU A 105 -23.44 -3.01 23.05
CA GLU A 105 -23.99 -2.48 21.80
C GLU A 105 -22.93 -1.63 21.10
N ALA A 106 -22.46 -2.08 19.92
CA ALA A 106 -21.46 -1.33 19.15
C ALA A 106 -21.77 -1.35 17.65
N ARG A 107 -21.58 -0.19 17.01
CA ARG A 107 -21.66 0.02 15.58
C ARG A 107 -20.28 0.30 15.00
N LEU A 108 -19.98 -0.32 13.86
CA LEU A 108 -18.76 -0.07 13.11
C LEU A 108 -19.04 0.95 11.99
N GLU A 109 -18.28 2.03 11.96
CA GLU A 109 -18.24 3.01 10.88
C GLU A 109 -16.92 2.86 10.11
N LEU A 110 -17.02 2.60 8.80
CA LEU A 110 -15.87 2.47 7.89
C LEU A 110 -15.84 3.67 6.94
N SER A 111 -14.66 4.23 6.70
CA SER A 111 -14.45 5.26 5.68
C SER A 111 -13.12 5.07 4.96
N GLY A 112 -13.06 5.36 3.67
CA GLY A 112 -11.83 5.25 2.88
C GLY A 112 -11.50 3.84 2.42
N GLU A 113 -12.49 2.96 2.24
CA GLU A 113 -12.29 1.56 1.87
C GLU A 113 -11.60 1.38 0.50
N GLU A 114 -11.72 2.39 -0.35
CA GLU A 114 -11.07 2.54 -1.66
C GLU A 114 -9.58 2.89 -1.57
N THR A 115 -9.07 3.24 -0.39
CA THR A 115 -7.65 3.57 -0.21
C THR A 115 -6.80 2.38 -0.59
N GLU A 116 -5.87 2.60 -1.52
CA GLU A 116 -4.97 1.57 -2.01
C GLU A 116 -3.75 1.42 -1.10
N LEU A 117 -3.37 0.17 -0.79
CA LEU A 117 -2.19 -0.19 -0.01
C LEU A 117 -1.47 -1.35 -0.67
N ASP A 118 -0.17 -1.51 -0.41
CA ASP A 118 0.57 -2.67 -0.90
C ASP A 118 -0.05 -3.98 -0.34
N LYS A 119 -0.12 -5.01 -1.20
CA LYS A 119 -0.67 -6.31 -0.82
C LYS A 119 -0.01 -6.90 0.43
N SER A 120 1.31 -6.82 0.59
CA SER A 120 1.98 -7.39 1.77
C SER A 120 1.56 -6.65 3.04
N VAL A 121 1.43 -5.32 2.96
CA VAL A 121 0.93 -4.50 4.07
C VAL A 121 -0.49 -4.92 4.42
N ILE A 122 -1.38 -5.10 3.43
CA ILE A 122 -2.77 -5.54 3.66
C ILE A 122 -2.81 -6.91 4.38
N GLU A 123 -1.93 -7.83 4.01
CA GLU A 123 -1.82 -9.15 4.64
C GLU A 123 -1.32 -9.05 6.09
N GLU A 124 -0.35 -8.17 6.38
CA GLU A 124 0.23 -8.00 7.71
C GLU A 124 -0.63 -7.18 8.68
N ILE A 125 -1.34 -6.14 8.22
CA ILE A 125 -2.14 -5.26 9.09
C ILE A 125 -3.43 -5.91 9.59
N GLY A 126 -3.87 -7.00 8.95
CA GLY A 126 -5.15 -7.62 9.22
C GLY A 126 -5.33 -8.05 10.67
N ASP A 127 -4.33 -8.74 11.24
CA ASP A 127 -4.37 -9.26 12.61
C ASP A 127 -4.17 -8.16 13.68
N PRO A 128 -3.24 -7.20 13.52
CA PRO A 128 -3.16 -6.01 14.38
C PRO A 128 -4.49 -5.24 14.48
N LEU A 129 -5.19 -5.04 13.35
CA LEU A 129 -6.49 -4.36 13.34
C LEU A 129 -7.56 -5.15 14.10
N VAL A 130 -7.57 -6.48 14.01
CA VAL A 130 -8.46 -7.33 14.82
C VAL A 130 -8.22 -7.08 16.31
N HIS A 131 -6.95 -7.03 16.73
CA HIS A 131 -6.60 -6.80 18.12
C HIS A 131 -7.04 -5.42 18.60
N ILE A 132 -6.80 -4.37 17.81
CA ILE A 132 -7.22 -3.00 18.15
C ILE A 132 -8.74 -2.91 18.31
N ILE A 133 -9.50 -3.49 17.37
CA ILE A 133 -10.96 -3.50 17.42
C ILE A 133 -11.46 -4.27 18.66
N ARG A 134 -10.84 -5.41 18.98
CA ARG A 134 -11.18 -6.17 20.18
C ARG A 134 -10.93 -5.34 21.44
N ASN A 135 -9.77 -4.69 21.57
CA ASN A 135 -9.47 -3.86 22.73
C ASN A 135 -10.47 -2.69 22.87
N ALA A 136 -10.85 -2.07 21.75
CA ALA A 136 -11.85 -1.01 21.74
C ALA A 136 -13.22 -1.48 22.25
N ILE A 137 -13.64 -2.71 21.95
CA ILE A 137 -14.93 -3.25 22.37
C ILE A 137 -14.86 -3.88 23.76
N ASP A 138 -13.84 -4.70 24.05
CA ASP A 138 -13.68 -5.43 25.31
C ASP A 138 -13.42 -4.48 26.48
N HIS A 139 -12.53 -3.50 26.28
CA HIS A 139 -12.06 -2.62 27.33
C HIS A 139 -12.43 -1.15 27.11
N GLY A 140 -12.48 -0.70 25.86
CA GLY A 140 -12.77 0.70 25.54
C GLY A 140 -14.25 1.10 25.64
N LEU A 141 -15.16 0.14 25.45
CA LEU A 141 -16.60 0.39 25.44
C LEU A 141 -17.24 -0.05 26.76
N GLU A 142 -17.88 0.89 27.45
CA GLU A 142 -18.68 0.67 28.67
C GLU A 142 -19.94 -0.17 28.37
N MET A 143 -20.57 -0.74 29.39
CA MET A 143 -21.86 -1.44 29.21
C MET A 143 -22.98 -0.46 28.81
N PRO A 144 -24.02 -0.90 28.06
CA PRO A 144 -25.11 -0.02 27.65
C PRO A 144 -25.76 0.75 28.81
N GLU A 145 -25.94 0.09 29.96
CA GLU A 145 -26.49 0.67 31.18
C GLU A 145 -25.58 1.77 31.76
N GLU A 146 -24.27 1.54 31.82
CA GLU A 146 -23.27 2.51 32.28
C GLU A 146 -23.22 3.74 31.35
N ARG A 147 -23.33 3.51 30.04
CA ARG A 147 -23.37 4.59 29.03
C ARG A 147 -24.61 5.47 29.22
N LEU A 148 -25.78 4.86 29.39
CA LEU A 148 -27.02 5.58 29.65
C LEU A 148 -26.96 6.36 30.97
N ALA A 149 -26.40 5.78 32.03
CA ALA A 149 -26.20 6.46 33.30
C ALA A 149 -25.26 7.68 33.16
N ALA A 150 -24.28 7.60 32.25
CA ALA A 150 -23.40 8.70 31.88
C ALA A 150 -23.99 9.68 30.83
N GLY A 151 -25.26 9.51 30.42
CA GLY A 151 -25.94 10.36 29.43
C GLY A 151 -25.49 10.15 27.98
N LYS A 152 -24.81 9.04 27.69
CA LYS A 152 -24.35 8.66 26.34
C LYS A 152 -25.37 7.75 25.65
N SER A 153 -25.26 7.63 24.32
CA SER A 153 -25.98 6.60 23.55
C SER A 153 -25.60 5.19 24.05
N PRO A 154 -26.56 4.26 24.23
CA PRO A 154 -26.27 2.88 24.63
C PRO A 154 -25.41 2.17 23.57
N GLU A 155 -25.67 2.45 22.28
CA GLU A 155 -24.81 2.02 21.17
C GLU A 155 -23.53 2.87 21.11
N GLY A 156 -22.38 2.22 21.26
CA GLY A 156 -21.06 2.79 21.02
C GLY A 156 -20.68 2.78 19.54
N VAL A 157 -19.80 3.71 19.14
CA VAL A 157 -19.31 3.78 17.77
C VAL A 157 -17.82 3.47 17.73
N VAL A 158 -17.44 2.46 16.95
CA VAL A 158 -16.05 2.17 16.58
C VAL A 158 -15.86 2.66 15.15
N ARG A 159 -14.92 3.58 14.93
CA ARG A 159 -14.64 4.14 13.61
C ARG A 159 -13.28 3.70 13.11
N ILE A 160 -13.23 3.23 11.87
CA ILE A 160 -11.98 2.93 11.16
C ILE A 160 -11.96 3.78 9.89
N SER A 161 -10.92 4.59 9.76
CA SER A 161 -10.72 5.48 8.62
C SER A 161 -9.38 5.18 7.96
N ALA A 162 -9.38 5.05 6.64
CA ALA A 162 -8.17 5.02 5.83
C ALA A 162 -8.12 6.30 4.96
N TYR A 163 -6.93 6.87 4.82
CA TYR A 163 -6.65 8.06 4.02
C TYR A 163 -5.21 7.99 3.52
N GLN A 164 -4.92 8.70 2.42
CA GLN A 164 -3.61 8.77 1.78
C GLN A 164 -3.00 10.16 1.93
#